data_AF-A0A182K635-F1
#
_entry.id   AF-A0A182K635-F1
#
_cell.length_a   1.000
_cell.length_b   1.000
_cell.length_c   1.000
_cell.angle_alpha   90.00
_cell.angle_beta   90.00
_cell.angle_gamma   90.00
#
_symmetry.space_group_name_H-M   'P 1'
#
loop_
_entity.id
_entity.type
_entity.pdbx_description
1 polymer ?
#
loop_
_entity_poly.entity_id
_entity_poly.type
_entity_poly.pdbx_seq_one_letter_code
_entity_poly.pdbx_strand_id
1 'polypeptide(L)'
;NGKSEPLSKVHGKPELFKYLDDNITEELASSNLPGLERAKTIIGRIQNKDLYKELIRFTIDMKEEVKKFNHQHGRPVVAQTSRFIKSTKQWFCSFNVTFYRPAADGEEGIDVVSLEEARDVNHAVTGESTEEIEEYIIYCTETDIEVQCNAKQYFTNLLIGTTKQS
;
A
#
# COMPACT_ATOMS: atom_id res chain seq x y z
N ASN A 1 31.72 -16.78 -17.50
CA ASN A 1 31.24 -15.62 -18.30
C ASN A 1 29.79 -15.82 -18.77
N GLY A 2 28.85 -16.02 -17.84
CA GLY A 2 27.42 -16.08 -18.17
C GLY A 2 26.83 -14.67 -18.17
N LYS A 3 26.06 -14.31 -19.20
CA LYS A 3 25.26 -13.08 -19.18
C LYS A 3 24.10 -13.30 -18.21
N SER A 4 24.04 -12.53 -17.13
CA SER A 4 22.89 -12.54 -16.22
C SER A 4 21.66 -12.00 -16.95
N GLU A 5 20.52 -12.64 -16.73
CA GLU A 5 19.24 -12.22 -17.29
C GLU A 5 18.43 -11.47 -16.22
N PRO A 6 17.76 -10.34 -16.57
CA PRO A 6 16.85 -9.68 -15.66
C PRO A 6 15.68 -10.60 -15.30
N LEU A 7 15.33 -10.70 -14.01
CA LEU A 7 14.14 -11.46 -13.55
C LEU A 7 12.87 -11.11 -14.33
N SER A 8 12.69 -9.82 -14.68
CA SER A 8 11.56 -9.34 -15.47
C SER A 8 11.46 -9.94 -16.87
N LYS A 9 12.51 -10.56 -17.40
CA LYS A 9 12.54 -11.20 -18.74
C LYS A 9 12.54 -12.72 -18.69
N VAL A 10 12.65 -13.33 -17.51
CA VAL A 10 12.77 -14.79 -17.35
C VAL A 10 11.49 -15.52 -17.79
N HIS A 11 10.32 -14.90 -17.66
CA HIS A 11 9.05 -15.47 -18.13
C HIS A 11 9.03 -15.78 -19.64
N GLY A 12 9.82 -15.08 -20.46
CA GLY A 12 9.96 -15.32 -21.90
C GLY A 12 10.96 -16.42 -22.26
N LYS A 13 11.58 -17.07 -21.26
CA LYS A 13 12.68 -18.03 -21.40
C LYS A 13 12.40 -19.29 -20.57
N PRO A 14 11.60 -20.25 -21.10
CA PRO A 14 11.18 -21.44 -20.34
C PRO A 14 12.33 -22.23 -19.70
N GLU A 15 13.47 -22.26 -20.37
CA GLU A 15 14.70 -22.91 -19.89
C GLU A 15 15.31 -22.27 -18.64
N LEU A 16 15.03 -20.99 -18.39
CA LEU A 16 15.40 -20.27 -17.17
C LEU A 16 14.25 -20.20 -16.17
N PHE A 17 13.00 -20.07 -16.65
CA PHE A 17 11.81 -19.93 -15.82
C PHE A 17 11.60 -21.12 -14.88
N LYS A 18 11.97 -22.33 -15.30
CA LYS A 18 11.90 -23.54 -14.46
C LYS A 18 12.75 -23.48 -13.18
N TYR A 19 13.67 -22.53 -13.08
CA TYR A 19 14.53 -22.30 -11.91
C TYR A 19 14.07 -21.11 -11.06
N LEU A 20 13.01 -20.39 -11.47
CA LEU A 20 12.47 -19.29 -10.70
C LEU A 20 11.37 -19.80 -9.78
N ASP A 21 11.64 -19.74 -8.48
CA ASP A 21 10.68 -20.02 -7.41
C ASP A 21 10.78 -18.95 -6.30
N ASP A 22 10.01 -19.13 -5.22
CA ASP A 22 9.96 -18.17 -4.12
C ASP A 22 11.27 -18.10 -3.30
N ASN A 23 12.15 -19.10 -3.42
CA ASN A 23 13.46 -19.10 -2.77
C ASN A 23 14.37 -17.98 -3.32
N ILE A 24 14.02 -17.37 -4.46
CA ILE A 24 14.71 -16.20 -5.00
C ILE A 24 14.87 -15.08 -3.96
N THR A 25 13.94 -14.96 -3.01
CA THR A 25 14.04 -13.97 -1.93
C THR A 25 15.17 -14.29 -0.95
N GLU A 26 15.38 -15.56 -0.60
CA GLU A 26 16.48 -16.04 0.24
C GLU A 26 17.83 -15.98 -0.49
N GLU A 27 17.84 -16.33 -1.77
CA GLU A 27 19.01 -16.21 -2.63
C GLU A 27 19.46 -14.76 -2.76
N LEU A 28 18.54 -13.82 -2.97
CA LEU A 28 18.84 -12.38 -3.06
C LEU A 28 19.36 -11.84 -1.72
N ALA A 29 18.77 -12.26 -0.59
CA ALA A 29 19.20 -11.85 0.74
C ALA A 29 20.64 -12.29 1.05
N SER A 30 21.02 -13.49 0.61
CA SER A 30 22.34 -14.11 0.86
C SER A 30 23.37 -13.86 -0.25
N SER A 31 22.96 -13.29 -1.39
CA SER A 31 23.82 -13.08 -2.55
C SER A 31 24.98 -12.12 -2.28
N ASN A 32 26.17 -12.42 -2.80
CA ASN A 32 27.31 -11.51 -2.79
C ASN A 32 27.41 -10.65 -4.07
N LEU A 33 26.40 -10.68 -4.94
CA LEU A 33 26.40 -9.90 -6.17
C LEU A 33 26.28 -8.40 -5.87
N PRO A 34 27.12 -7.56 -6.49
CA PRO A 34 27.03 -6.11 -6.33
C PRO A 34 25.72 -5.57 -6.93
N GLY A 35 25.23 -4.47 -6.37
CA GLY A 35 24.02 -3.80 -6.86
C GLY A 35 22.71 -4.35 -6.30
N LEU A 36 22.76 -5.33 -5.40
CA LEU A 36 21.58 -5.90 -4.74
C LEU A 36 21.27 -5.25 -3.37
N GLU A 37 22.07 -4.27 -2.92
CA GLU A 37 21.96 -3.69 -1.58
C GLU A 37 20.55 -3.19 -1.25
N ARG A 38 19.90 -2.48 -2.17
CA ARG A 38 18.52 -2.01 -1.97
C ARG A 38 17.52 -3.15 -1.83
N ALA A 39 17.65 -4.19 -2.65
CA ALA A 39 16.75 -5.35 -2.61
C ALA A 39 16.93 -6.11 -1.29
N LYS A 40 18.17 -6.32 -0.85
CA LYS A 40 18.48 -6.92 0.46
C LYS A 40 17.91 -6.12 1.61
N THR A 41 18.06 -4.79 1.60
CA THR A 41 17.46 -3.93 2.62
C THR A 41 15.95 -4.10 2.69
N ILE A 42 15.25 -4.13 1.54
CA ILE A 42 13.80 -4.34 1.50
C ILE A 42 13.43 -5.74 2.02
N ILE A 43 14.14 -6.78 1.60
CA ILE A 43 13.89 -8.16 2.07
C ILE A 43 14.10 -8.26 3.59
N GLY A 44 15.20 -7.70 4.10
CA GLY A 44 15.48 -7.68 5.54
C GLY A 44 14.40 -6.96 6.33
N ARG A 45 13.83 -5.87 5.81
CA ARG A 45 12.70 -5.18 6.43
C ARG A 45 11.44 -6.05 6.49
N ILE A 46 11.11 -6.73 5.39
CA ILE A 46 9.96 -7.64 5.31
C ILE A 46 10.12 -8.78 6.34
N GLN A 47 11.29 -9.41 6.39
CA GLN A 47 11.61 -10.50 7.33
C GLN A 47 11.49 -10.05 8.79
N ASN A 48 11.90 -8.81 9.10
CA ASN A 48 11.83 -8.24 10.45
C ASN A 48 10.47 -7.58 10.78
N LYS A 49 9.48 -7.68 9.88
CA LYS A 49 8.18 -6.99 9.99
C LYS A 49 8.30 -5.46 10.16
N ASP A 50 9.41 -4.89 9.69
CA ASP A 50 9.64 -3.46 9.59
C ASP A 50 9.02 -2.93 8.29
N LEU A 51 7.68 -2.86 8.30
CA LEU A 51 6.91 -2.36 7.18
C LEU A 51 6.85 -0.83 7.21
N TYR A 52 6.78 -0.22 6.03
CA TYR A 52 6.55 1.21 5.93
C TYR A 52 5.26 1.61 6.63
N LYS A 53 5.33 2.72 7.38
CA LYS A 53 4.19 3.19 8.15
C LYS A 53 3.32 4.09 7.28
N GLU A 54 2.08 3.68 7.04
CA GLU A 54 1.08 4.57 6.44
C GLU A 54 0.86 5.77 7.37
N LEU A 55 1.06 6.98 6.84
CA LEU A 55 0.89 8.22 7.58
C LEU A 55 -0.51 8.81 7.36
N ILE A 56 -0.90 8.97 6.10
CA ILE A 56 -2.13 9.66 5.69
C ILE A 56 -2.45 9.38 4.22
N ARG A 57 -3.70 9.67 3.81
CA ARG A 57 -4.18 9.56 2.43
C ARG A 57 -4.73 10.89 1.93
N PHE A 58 -4.59 11.13 0.63
CA PHE A 58 -5.09 12.31 -0.07
C PHE A 58 -5.86 11.91 -1.34
N THR A 59 -6.78 12.75 -1.77
CA THR A 59 -7.50 12.61 -3.06
C THR A 59 -6.79 13.30 -4.22
N ILE A 60 -5.64 13.94 -3.95
CA ILE A 60 -4.83 14.68 -4.93
C ILE A 60 -3.37 14.25 -4.85
N ASP A 61 -2.63 14.37 -5.95
CA ASP A 61 -1.20 14.03 -6.01
C ASP A 61 -0.38 14.97 -5.11
N MET A 62 0.31 14.42 -4.12
CA MET A 62 1.14 15.14 -3.16
C MET A 62 2.64 15.01 -3.43
N LYS A 63 3.07 14.55 -4.62
CA LYS A 63 4.50 14.35 -4.95
C LYS A 63 5.36 15.57 -4.67
N GLU A 64 4.89 16.77 -4.98
CA GLU A 64 5.66 17.99 -4.75
C GLU A 64 5.82 18.30 -3.25
N GLU A 65 4.78 18.08 -2.45
CA GLU A 65 4.87 18.22 -0.99
C GLU A 65 5.74 17.14 -0.36
N VAL A 66 5.71 15.89 -0.88
CA VAL A 66 6.63 14.83 -0.48
C VAL A 66 8.08 15.19 -0.80
N LYS A 67 8.35 15.74 -2.00
CA LYS A 67 9.69 16.22 -2.36
C LYS A 67 10.15 17.33 -1.43
N LYS A 68 9.29 18.30 -1.14
CA LYS A 68 9.58 19.42 -0.25
C LYS A 68 9.90 18.95 1.17
N PHE A 69 9.08 18.06 1.73
CA PHE A 69 9.32 17.49 3.06
C PHE A 69 10.66 16.75 3.12
N ASN A 70 10.92 15.86 2.15
CA ASN A 70 12.19 15.13 2.09
C ASN A 70 13.40 16.04 1.90
N HIS A 71 13.26 17.13 1.13
CA HIS A 71 14.31 18.12 0.97
C HIS A 71 14.62 18.85 2.28
N GLN A 72 13.58 19.28 3.01
CA GLN A 72 13.73 19.89 4.34
C GLN A 72 14.37 18.93 5.35
N HIS A 73 14.09 17.64 5.24
CA HIS A 73 14.69 16.59 6.07
C HIS A 73 16.10 16.17 5.63
N GLY A 74 16.57 16.63 4.46
CA GLY A 74 17.90 16.32 3.92
C GLY A 74 18.08 14.91 3.35
N ARG A 75 17.06 14.05 3.40
CA ARG A 75 17.08 12.68 2.88
C ARG A 75 15.65 12.15 2.63
N PRO A 76 15.46 11.15 1.75
CA PRO A 76 14.13 10.59 1.47
C PRO A 76 13.64 9.70 2.61
N VAL A 77 12.67 10.20 3.39
CA VAL A 77 12.05 9.47 4.52
C VAL A 77 10.55 9.27 4.35
N VAL A 78 9.94 9.95 3.38
CA VAL A 78 8.53 9.79 3.01
C VAL A 78 8.43 9.43 1.53
N ALA A 79 7.53 8.51 1.22
CA ALA A 79 7.20 8.11 -0.13
C ALA A 79 5.69 8.21 -0.37
N GLN A 80 5.30 8.42 -1.63
CA GLN A 80 3.91 8.34 -2.07
C GLN A 80 3.74 7.15 -3.00
N THR A 81 2.62 6.47 -2.86
CA THR A 81 2.05 5.61 -3.89
C THR A 81 0.63 6.05 -4.19
N SER A 82 0.06 5.62 -5.30
CA SER A 82 -1.38 5.71 -5.52
C SER A 82 -2.03 4.33 -5.52
N ARG A 83 -3.32 4.30 -5.20
CA ARG A 83 -4.19 3.15 -5.44
C ARG A 83 -5.41 3.62 -6.22
N PHE A 84 -5.84 2.79 -7.17
CA PHE A 84 -7.05 3.03 -7.97
C PHE A 84 -8.08 1.96 -7.64
N ILE A 85 -9.21 2.40 -7.09
CA ILE A 85 -10.37 1.54 -6.81
C ILE A 85 -11.38 1.83 -7.92
N LYS A 86 -11.46 0.95 -8.92
CA LYS A 86 -12.29 1.15 -10.11
C LYS A 86 -13.76 0.79 -9.89
N SER A 87 -14.09 0.12 -8.79
CA SER A 87 -15.48 -0.18 -8.41
C SER A 87 -15.58 -0.65 -6.96
N THR A 88 -16.77 -0.49 -6.39
CA THR A 88 -17.15 -1.09 -5.10
C THR A 88 -16.94 -2.61 -5.12
N LYS A 89 -17.13 -3.26 -6.28
CA LYS A 89 -16.84 -4.70 -6.47
C LYS A 89 -15.34 -5.00 -6.29
N GLN A 90 -14.45 -4.20 -6.88
CA GLN A 90 -13.01 -4.35 -6.68
C GLN A 90 -12.64 -4.13 -5.20
N TRP A 91 -13.28 -3.18 -4.52
CA TRP A 91 -13.09 -2.96 -3.08
C TRP A 91 -13.47 -4.21 -2.29
N PHE A 92 -14.70 -4.72 -2.44
CA PHE A 92 -15.17 -5.94 -1.77
C PHE A 92 -14.25 -7.17 -2.01
N CYS A 93 -13.72 -7.35 -3.21
CA CYS A 93 -12.88 -8.51 -3.54
C CYS A 93 -11.40 -8.36 -3.19
N SER A 94 -10.87 -7.14 -3.01
CA SER A 94 -9.43 -6.93 -2.84
C SER A 94 -9.00 -6.83 -1.36
N PHE A 95 -9.95 -6.70 -0.44
CA PHE A 95 -9.65 -6.58 0.98
C PHE A 95 -10.18 -7.78 1.75
N ASN A 96 -9.37 -8.29 2.69
CA ASN A 96 -9.77 -9.32 3.64
C ASN A 96 -10.63 -8.67 4.76
N VAL A 97 -11.76 -8.07 4.38
CA VAL A 97 -12.65 -7.33 5.28
C VAL A 97 -13.74 -8.27 5.77
N THR A 98 -13.88 -8.34 7.10
CA THR A 98 -15.02 -8.97 7.75
C THR A 98 -16.15 -7.96 7.86
N PHE A 99 -17.31 -8.27 7.28
CA PHE A 99 -18.48 -7.42 7.35
C PHE A 99 -19.29 -7.73 8.59
N TYR A 100 -19.96 -6.72 9.13
CA TYR A 100 -20.74 -6.83 10.35
C TYR A 100 -22.11 -6.19 10.16
N ARG A 101 -23.16 -6.78 10.74
CA ARG A 101 -24.48 -6.16 10.87
C ARG A 101 -24.98 -6.22 12.31
N PRO A 102 -25.88 -5.33 12.73
CA PRO A 102 -26.63 -5.52 13.96
C PRO A 102 -27.32 -6.89 13.92
N ALA A 103 -27.28 -7.62 15.03
CA ALA A 103 -28.05 -8.85 15.17
C ALA A 103 -29.55 -8.57 14.93
N ALA A 104 -30.26 -9.57 14.42
CA ALA A 104 -31.67 -9.42 14.05
C ALA A 104 -32.53 -8.92 15.23
N ASP A 105 -33.65 -8.24 14.91
CA ASP A 105 -34.53 -7.58 15.88
C ASP A 105 -34.82 -8.46 17.11
N GLY A 106 -34.26 -8.05 18.26
CA GLY A 106 -34.47 -8.70 19.55
C GLY A 106 -33.22 -9.31 20.19
N GLU A 107 -32.09 -9.40 19.49
CA GLU A 107 -30.81 -9.85 20.06
C GLU A 107 -29.80 -8.69 20.20
N GLU A 108 -29.13 -8.60 21.36
CA GLU A 108 -27.95 -7.75 21.52
C GLU A 108 -26.74 -8.44 20.89
N GLY A 109 -26.22 -7.89 19.79
CA GLY A 109 -25.03 -8.47 19.16
C GLY A 109 -24.63 -7.84 17.83
N ILE A 110 -23.45 -8.23 17.37
CA ILE A 110 -22.92 -7.91 16.04
C ILE A 110 -22.67 -9.24 15.31
N ASP A 111 -23.39 -9.48 14.22
CA ASP A 111 -23.23 -10.67 13.38
C ASP A 111 -22.16 -10.42 12.32
N VAL A 112 -21.31 -11.43 12.07
CA VAL A 112 -20.43 -11.44 10.89
C VAL A 112 -21.26 -11.78 9.66
N VAL A 113 -21.12 -10.95 8.63
CA VAL A 113 -21.86 -11.04 7.37
C VAL A 113 -20.92 -11.54 6.28
N SER A 114 -21.43 -12.42 5.42
CA SER A 114 -20.69 -12.88 4.24
C SER A 114 -20.48 -11.75 3.21
N LEU A 115 -19.54 -11.94 2.30
CA LEU A 115 -19.27 -10.97 1.23
C LEU A 115 -20.50 -10.79 0.33
N GLU A 116 -21.21 -11.88 0.07
CA GLU A 116 -22.41 -11.93 -0.76
C GLU A 116 -23.55 -11.12 -0.13
N GLU A 117 -23.84 -11.36 1.14
CA GLU A 117 -24.87 -10.63 1.88
C GLU A 117 -24.52 -9.13 2.01
N ALA A 118 -23.24 -8.79 2.24
CA ALA A 118 -22.79 -7.41 2.32
C ALA A 118 -22.94 -6.66 0.98
N ARG A 119 -22.84 -7.37 -0.15
CA ARG A 119 -23.03 -6.81 -1.49
C ARG A 119 -24.51 -6.58 -1.79
N ASP A 120 -25.39 -7.49 -1.37
CA ASP A 120 -26.82 -7.41 -1.64
C ASP A 120 -27.50 -6.28 -0.86
N VAL A 121 -27.04 -5.99 0.37
CA VAL A 121 -27.50 -4.83 1.16
C VAL A 121 -27.19 -3.50 0.45
N ASN A 122 -26.14 -3.47 -0.38
CA ASN A 122 -25.71 -2.27 -1.08
C ASN A 122 -26.45 -2.02 -2.41
N HIS A 123 -27.39 -2.88 -2.81
CA HIS A 123 -28.20 -2.68 -4.02
C HIS A 123 -29.12 -1.44 -3.96
N ALA A 124 -29.36 -0.87 -2.78
CA ALA A 124 -30.06 0.41 -2.63
C ALA A 124 -29.21 1.62 -3.08
N VAL A 125 -27.90 1.46 -3.28
CA VAL A 125 -27.03 2.46 -3.90
C VAL A 125 -26.89 2.14 -5.39
N THR A 126 -28.03 2.19 -6.10
CA THR A 126 -28.02 2.32 -7.57
C THR A 126 -27.81 3.80 -7.93
N GLY A 127 -26.66 4.33 -7.52
CA GLY A 127 -26.09 5.54 -8.08
C GLY A 127 -25.17 5.16 -9.24
N GLU A 128 -25.15 6.00 -10.26
CA GLU A 128 -24.36 5.84 -11.48
C GLU A 128 -22.87 5.52 -11.24
N SER A 129 -22.21 4.98 -12.27
CA SER A 129 -20.77 4.70 -12.26
C SER A 129 -19.94 5.98 -12.13
N THR A 130 -19.66 6.44 -10.92
CA THR A 130 -18.76 7.57 -10.63
C THR A 130 -18.32 7.38 -9.18
N GLU A 131 -17.06 7.13 -8.83
CA GLU A 131 -15.80 7.63 -9.36
C GLU A 131 -14.75 6.51 -9.21
N GLU A 132 -13.82 6.38 -10.16
CA GLU A 132 -12.57 5.69 -9.87
C GLU A 132 -11.92 6.43 -8.70
N ILE A 133 -11.86 5.80 -7.52
CA ILE A 133 -11.25 6.44 -6.36
C ILE A 133 -9.74 6.28 -6.55
N GLU A 134 -9.09 7.35 -6.99
CA GLU A 134 -7.65 7.48 -6.89
C GLU A 134 -7.31 8.07 -5.52
N GLU A 135 -6.63 7.27 -4.70
CA GLU A 135 -6.07 7.75 -3.44
C GLU A 135 -4.55 7.74 -3.50
N TYR A 136 -3.96 8.83 -3.02
CA TYR A 136 -2.54 8.99 -2.86
C TYR A 136 -2.19 8.73 -1.41
N ILE A 137 -1.45 7.65 -1.18
CA ILE A 137 -1.10 7.18 0.16
C ILE A 137 0.34 7.57 0.46
N ILE A 138 0.52 8.24 1.59
CA ILE A 138 1.81 8.74 2.05
C ILE A 138 2.33 7.79 3.14
N TYR A 139 3.54 7.29 2.93
CA TYR A 139 4.21 6.35 3.83
C TYR A 139 5.50 6.95 4.39
N CYS A 140 5.77 6.72 5.67
CA CYS A 140 7.11 6.89 6.22
C CYS A 140 7.91 5.63 5.93
N THR A 141 9.08 5.80 5.32
CA THR A 141 10.03 4.73 5.07
C THR A 141 11.01 4.55 6.22
N GLU A 142 10.96 5.37 7.26
CA GLU A 142 11.82 5.24 8.44
C GLU A 142 11.10 4.55 9.60
N THR A 143 11.85 3.84 10.43
CA THR A 143 11.37 3.22 11.68
C THR A 143 11.39 4.16 12.87
N ASP A 144 12.17 5.23 12.79
CA ASP A 144 12.30 6.21 13.84
C ASP A 144 10.95 6.87 14.15
N ILE A 145 10.51 6.72 15.40
CA ILE A 145 9.21 7.18 15.87
C ILE A 145 9.09 8.70 15.77
N GLU A 146 10.16 9.43 16.06
CA GLU A 146 10.17 10.89 15.99
C GLU A 146 10.00 11.35 14.54
N VAL A 147 10.70 10.72 13.60
CA VAL A 147 10.54 10.99 12.16
C VAL A 147 9.12 10.68 11.70
N GLN A 148 8.54 9.56 12.13
CA GLN A 148 7.15 9.19 11.81
C GLN A 148 6.15 10.20 12.36
N CYS A 149 6.30 10.62 13.62
CA CYS A 149 5.42 11.61 14.26
C CYS A 149 5.50 12.96 13.56
N ASN A 150 6.72 13.45 13.27
CA ASN A 150 6.94 14.72 12.59
C ASN A 150 6.34 14.71 11.18
N ALA A 151 6.59 13.65 10.41
CA ALA A 151 6.02 13.50 9.07
C ALA A 151 4.48 13.44 9.13
N LYS A 152 3.91 12.66 10.05
CA LYS A 152 2.46 12.58 10.23
C LYS A 152 1.85 13.96 10.52
N GLN A 153 2.43 14.70 11.46
CA GLN A 153 1.96 16.05 11.81
C GLN A 153 2.02 17.00 10.61
N TYR A 154 3.11 16.99 9.84
CA TYR A 154 3.26 17.83 8.65
C TYR A 154 2.11 17.60 7.65
N PHE A 155 1.87 16.35 7.25
CA PHE A 155 0.84 16.06 6.25
C PHE A 155 -0.59 16.17 6.82
N THR A 156 -0.82 15.91 8.11
CA THR A 156 -2.12 16.19 8.74
C THR A 156 -2.43 17.69 8.74
N ASN A 157 -1.45 18.55 9.03
CA ASN A 157 -1.64 20.00 8.99
C ASN A 157 -1.96 20.50 7.57
N LEU A 158 -1.34 19.90 6.54
CA LEU A 158 -1.68 20.20 5.14
C LEU A 158 -3.13 19.85 4.83
N LEU A 159 -3.60 18.67 5.24
CA LEU A 159 -4.99 18.23 5.00
C LEU A 159 -6.02 19.14 5.68
N ILE A 160 -5.74 19.58 6.91
CA ILE A 160 -6.61 20.51 7.65
C ILE A 160 -6.57 21.92 7.02
N GLY A 161 -5.41 22.33 6.51
CA GLY A 161 -5.23 23.60 5.83
C GLY A 161 -6.05 23.71 4.55
N THR A 162 -6.11 22.64 3.75
CA THR A 162 -6.92 22.59 2.52
C THR A 162 -8.43 22.57 2.79
N THR A 163 -8.89 21.92 3.87
CA THR A 163 -10.32 21.86 4.23
C THR A 163 -10.89 23.18 4.77
N LYS A 164 -10.05 24.11 5.22
CA LYS A 164 -10.50 25.45 5.66
C LYS A 164 -10.63 26.47 4.52
N GLN A 165 -10.13 26.13 3.32
CA GLN A 165 -10.15 27.02 2.16
C GLN A 165 -11.18 26.62 1.08
N SER A 166 -11.85 25.46 1.26
CA SER A 166 -12.97 24.97 0.45
C SER A 166 -14.31 25.34 1.09
#